data_AF-A0A8B7E1S9-F1
#
_entry.id   AF-A0A8B7E1S9-F1
#
_cell.length_a   1.000
_cell.length_b   1.000
_cell.length_c   1.000
_cell.angle_alpha   90.00
_cell.angle_beta   90.00
_cell.angle_gamma   90.00
#
_symmetry.space_group_name_H-M   'P 1'
#
loop_
_entity.id
_entity.type
_entity.pdbx_description
1 polymer ?
#
loop_
_entity_poly.entity_id
_entity_poly.type
_entity_poly.pdbx_seq_one_letter_code
_entity_poly.pdbx_strand_id
1 'polypeptide(L)'
;MKNTSKKYNMRDPIFNESIEFDISTDVSNPLSVYTMVVTVNDLSFLGKNRVIGHVIFSLFSPQKTAVTHWQIVQNSPYQAHSEWHTLIDPNEI
;
A
#
# COMPACT_ATOMS: atom_id res chain seq x y z
N MET A 1 4.68 -10.02 -4.88
CA MET A 1 3.46 -9.22 -5.09
C MET A 1 2.28 -10.01 -4.56
N LYS A 2 1.44 -9.42 -3.71
CA LYS A 2 0.21 -10.03 -3.20
C LYS A 2 -0.98 -9.16 -3.62
N ASN A 3 -2.11 -9.78 -3.94
CA ASN A 3 -3.30 -9.10 -4.48
C ASN A 3 -4.52 -9.46 -3.63
N THR A 4 -5.47 -8.54 -3.55
CA THR A 4 -6.81 -8.78 -3.00
C THR A 4 -7.71 -9.50 -4.02
N SER A 5 -8.91 -9.88 -3.58
CA SER A 5 -10.00 -10.28 -4.47
C SER A 5 -10.40 -9.16 -5.43
N LYS A 6 -10.89 -9.53 -6.62
CA LYS A 6 -11.41 -8.55 -7.58
C LYS A 6 -12.82 -8.14 -7.20
N LYS A 7 -13.10 -6.84 -7.19
CA LYS A 7 -14.47 -6.29 -7.06
C LYS A 7 -14.95 -5.84 -8.43
N TYR A 8 -16.11 -6.34 -8.85
CA TYR A 8 -16.66 -6.06 -10.18
C TYR A 8 -17.67 -4.92 -10.12
N ASN A 9 -17.67 -4.07 -11.16
CA ASN A 9 -18.67 -3.01 -11.37
C ASN A 9 -18.87 -2.06 -10.17
N MET A 10 -17.78 -1.71 -9.48
CA MET A 10 -17.83 -0.88 -8.27
C MET A 10 -16.79 0.25 -8.34
N ARG A 11 -17.21 1.49 -8.04
CA ARG A 11 -16.33 2.67 -8.01
C ARG A 11 -15.70 2.94 -6.65
N ASP A 12 -16.32 2.41 -5.58
CA ASP A 12 -15.86 2.54 -4.20
C ASP A 12 -15.78 1.14 -3.55
N PRO A 13 -14.77 0.34 -3.91
CA PRO A 13 -14.67 -1.05 -3.49
C PRO A 13 -14.28 -1.20 -2.01
N ILE A 14 -15.05 -1.99 -1.27
CA ILE A 14 -14.70 -2.43 0.08
C ILE A 14 -14.08 -3.84 -0.01
N PHE A 15 -12.80 -3.96 0.34
CA PHE A 15 -12.08 -5.24 0.33
C PHE A 15 -12.20 -5.96 1.68
N ASN A 16 -11.84 -5.30 2.78
CA ASN A 16 -11.74 -5.91 4.13
C ASN A 16 -10.91 -7.20 4.14
N GLU A 17 -9.80 -7.20 3.41
CA GLU A 17 -8.90 -8.34 3.29
C GLU A 17 -7.56 -8.02 3.95
N SER A 18 -7.06 -8.95 4.76
CA SER A 18 -5.70 -8.88 5.31
C SER A 18 -4.71 -9.47 4.31
N ILE A 19 -3.60 -8.78 4.10
CA ILE A 19 -2.46 -9.28 3.31
C ILE A 19 -1.26 -9.38 4.24
N GLU A 20 -0.71 -10.57 4.36
CA GLU A 20 0.45 -10.85 5.23
C GLU A 20 1.73 -10.93 4.41
N PHE A 21 2.82 -10.37 4.93
CA PHE A 21 4.16 -10.44 4.33
C PHE A 21 5.15 -11.02 5.34
N ASP A 22 5.89 -12.03 4.93
CA ASP A 22 7.00 -12.57 5.71
C ASP A 22 8.25 -11.73 5.44
N ILE A 23 8.59 -10.85 6.38
CA ILE A 23 9.75 -9.96 6.28
C ILE A 23 10.67 -10.23 7.47
N SER A 24 11.91 -10.63 7.18
CA SER A 24 12.93 -10.76 8.20
C SER A 24 13.44 -9.37 8.60
N THR A 25 13.40 -9.06 9.89
CA THR A 25 13.97 -7.81 10.42
C THR A 25 14.99 -8.13 11.49
N ASP A 26 16.05 -7.33 11.53
CA ASP A 26 17.10 -7.39 12.54
C ASP A 26 17.66 -5.97 12.80
N VAL A 27 18.70 -5.85 13.64
CA VAL A 27 19.32 -4.56 13.97
C VAL A 27 19.91 -3.85 12.75
N SER A 28 20.44 -4.59 11.79
CA SER A 28 21.02 -4.06 10.54
C SER A 28 19.96 -3.82 9.47
N ASN A 29 18.85 -4.58 9.51
CA ASN A 29 17.73 -4.52 8.57
C ASN A 29 16.40 -4.26 9.31
N PRO A 30 16.22 -3.08 9.94
CA PRO A 30 14.96 -2.73 10.58
C PRO A 30 13.85 -2.56 9.54
N LEU A 31 12.58 -2.65 9.95
CA LEU A 31 11.44 -2.47 9.04
C LEU A 31 11.50 -1.14 8.24
N SER A 32 12.15 -0.12 8.78
CA SER A 32 12.31 1.21 8.18
C SER A 32 13.00 1.22 6.82
N VAL A 33 13.86 0.24 6.52
CA VAL A 33 14.58 0.15 5.23
C VAL A 33 13.71 -0.42 4.10
N TYR A 34 12.57 -1.02 4.45
CA TYR A 34 11.65 -1.59 3.48
C TYR A 34 10.66 -0.52 2.98
N THR A 35 10.20 -0.74 1.74
CA THR A 35 9.17 0.08 1.11
C THR A 35 7.99 -0.82 0.75
N MET A 36 6.79 -0.43 1.16
CA MET A 36 5.55 -1.08 0.75
C MET A 36 4.81 -0.19 -0.24
N VAL A 37 4.49 -0.71 -1.43
CA VAL A 37 3.72 0.01 -2.45
C VAL A 37 2.36 -0.64 -2.61
N VAL A 38 1.31 0.09 -2.26
CA VAL A 38 -0.07 -0.31 -2.50
C VAL A 38 -0.50 0.28 -3.83
N THR A 39 -1.05 -0.54 -4.73
CA THR A 39 -1.44 -0.12 -6.08
C THR A 39 -2.90 -0.46 -6.32
N VAL A 40 -3.69 0.52 -6.75
CA VAL A 40 -5.07 0.31 -7.16
C VAL A 40 -5.12 0.11 -8.67
N ASN A 41 -5.69 -1.01 -9.11
CA ASN A 41 -5.81 -1.37 -10.52
C ASN A 41 -7.26 -1.40 -10.96
N ASP A 42 -7.53 -0.82 -12.13
CA ASP A 42 -8.74 -0.97 -12.90
C ASP A 42 -8.56 -2.16 -13.86
N LEU A 43 -9.21 -3.28 -13.54
CA LEU A 43 -9.04 -4.52 -14.29
C LEU A 43 -10.09 -4.61 -15.39
N SER A 44 -9.64 -4.80 -16.64
CA SER A 44 -10.53 -4.97 -17.78
C SER A 44 -10.65 -6.45 -18.16
N PHE A 45 -11.87 -6.89 -18.49
CA PHE A 45 -12.09 -8.26 -18.96
C PHE A 45 -11.56 -8.48 -20.39
N LEU A 46 -11.62 -7.45 -21.24
CA LEU A 46 -11.29 -7.52 -22.68
C LEU A 46 -10.11 -6.64 -23.09
N GLY A 47 -9.59 -5.82 -22.16
CA GLY A 47 -8.58 -4.82 -22.42
C GLY A 47 -7.34 -4.97 -21.54
N LYS A 48 -6.47 -3.97 -21.61
CA LYS A 48 -5.33 -3.87 -20.70
C LYS A 48 -5.79 -3.37 -19.33
N ASN A 49 -5.27 -3.97 -18.28
CA ASN A 49 -5.41 -3.43 -16.94
C ASN A 49 -4.75 -2.06 -16.88
N ARG A 50 -5.37 -1.14 -16.16
CA ARG A 50 -4.85 0.22 -15.96
C ARG A 50 -4.56 0.41 -14.48
N VAL A 51 -3.41 0.98 -14.19
CA VAL A 51 -3.13 1.45 -12.83
C VAL A 51 -3.88 2.75 -12.61
N ILE A 52 -4.67 2.82 -11.54
CA ILE A 52 -5.36 4.05 -11.13
C ILE A 52 -4.38 4.95 -10.37
N GLY A 53 -3.58 4.36 -9.48
CA GLY A 53 -2.56 5.07 -8.72
C GLY A 53 -2.03 4.23 -7.56
N HIS A 54 -1.17 4.86 -6.76
CA HIS A 54 -0.42 4.17 -5.72
C HIS A 54 -0.39 4.94 -4.40
N VAL A 55 -0.07 4.21 -3.33
CA VAL A 55 0.42 4.77 -2.06
C VAL A 55 1.75 4.09 -1.76
N ILE A 56 2.78 4.88 -1.50
CA ILE A 56 4.11 4.39 -1.16
C ILE A 56 4.32 4.61 0.33
N PHE A 57 4.48 3.53 1.10
CA PHE A 57 4.82 3.56 2.51
C PHE A 57 6.32 3.31 2.66
N SER A 58 7.06 4.38 2.89
CA SER A 58 8.49 4.38 3.20
C SER A 58 8.86 5.71 3.88
N LEU A 59 10.07 5.79 4.45
CA LEU A 59 10.59 7.06 4.99
C LEU A 59 10.83 8.13 3.92
N PHE A 60 10.86 7.74 2.65
CA PHE A 60 11.11 8.62 1.49
C PHE A 60 9.89 8.79 0.60
N SER A 61 8.70 8.42 1.10
CA SER A 61 7.47 8.59 0.33
C SER A 61 7.25 10.05 -0.04
N PRO A 62 6.78 10.35 -1.27
CA PRO A 62 6.41 11.72 -1.66
C PRO A 62 5.17 12.23 -0.89
N GLN A 63 4.43 11.33 -0.23
CA GLN A 63 3.24 11.66 0.55
C GLN A 63 3.54 11.69 2.05
N LYS A 64 3.41 12.87 2.66
CA LYS A 64 3.64 13.05 4.12
C LYS A 64 2.77 12.13 4.98
N THR A 65 1.51 11.91 4.62
CA THR A 65 0.60 11.01 5.37
C THR A 65 1.11 9.56 5.35
N ALA A 66 1.63 9.10 4.22
CA ALA A 66 2.20 7.75 4.11
C ALA A 66 3.52 7.62 4.89
N VAL A 67 4.35 8.66 4.94
CA VAL A 67 5.55 8.70 5.80
C VAL A 67 5.15 8.56 7.27
N THR A 68 4.19 9.38 7.73
CA THR A 68 3.72 9.35 9.12
C THR A 68 3.12 8.00 9.48
N HIS A 69 2.26 7.43 8.64
CA HIS A 69 1.68 6.11 8.88
C HIS A 69 2.77 5.03 8.91
N TRP A 70 3.75 5.06 8.01
CA TRP A 70 4.86 4.10 8.05
C TRP A 70 5.69 4.20 9.34
N GLN A 71 5.91 5.40 9.87
CA GLN A 71 6.57 5.60 11.15
C GLN A 71 5.74 5.04 12.32
N ILE A 72 4.42 5.21 12.30
CA ILE A 72 3.53 4.64 13.32
C ILE A 72 3.63 3.11 13.32
N VAL A 73 3.58 2.46 12.15
CA VAL A 73 3.73 1.00 12.03
C VAL A 73 5.04 0.51 12.66
N GLN A 74 6.14 1.25 12.46
CA GLN A 74 7.45 0.91 13.04
C GLN A 74 7.49 1.11 14.56
N ASN A 75 6.87 2.18 15.06
CA ASN A 75 6.93 2.56 16.48
C ASN A 75 5.86 1.86 17.33
N SER A 76 4.86 1.23 16.72
CA SER A 76 3.74 0.58 17.41
C SER A 76 3.56 -0.86 16.90
N PRO A 77 4.56 -1.74 17.12
CA PRO A 77 4.46 -3.14 16.71
C PRO A 77 3.25 -3.82 17.37
N TYR A 78 2.60 -4.73 16.63
CA TYR A 78 1.39 -5.46 17.02
C TYR A 78 0.13 -4.60 17.21
N GLN A 79 0.17 -3.32 16.82
CA GLN A 79 -1.00 -2.45 16.80
C GLN A 79 -1.45 -2.21 15.36
N ALA A 80 -2.76 -2.33 15.14
CA ALA A 80 -3.37 -2.00 13.86
C ALA A 80 -3.67 -0.50 13.81
N HIS A 81 -3.34 0.13 12.68
CA HIS A 81 -3.62 1.54 12.41
C HIS A 81 -4.37 1.67 11.08
N SER A 82 -5.37 2.55 11.08
CA SER A 82 -6.25 2.77 9.93
C SER A 82 -6.26 4.24 9.57
N GLU A 83 -5.92 4.55 8.32
CA GLU A 83 -5.90 5.91 7.80
C GLU A 83 -6.25 5.88 6.30
N TRP A 84 -6.91 6.94 5.82
CA TRP A 84 -7.15 7.14 4.39
C TRP A 84 -5.94 7.83 3.75
N HIS A 85 -5.55 7.36 2.56
CA HIS A 85 -4.50 7.97 1.76
C HIS A 85 -5.03 8.32 0.36
N THR A 86 -4.59 9.45 -0.17
CA THR A 86 -4.83 9.81 -1.57
C THR A 86 -3.94 8.97 -2.48
N LEU A 87 -4.42 8.58 -3.66
CA LEU A 87 -3.59 7.90 -4.65
C LEU A 87 -2.69 8.91 -5.38
N ILE A 88 -1.41 8.58 -5.53
CA ILE A 88 -0.46 9.28 -6.41
C ILE A 88 -0.72 8.82 -7.83
N ASP A 89 -0.64 9.76 -8.79
CA ASP A 89 -0.70 9.41 -10.21
C ASP A 89 0.41 8.42 -10.56
N PRO A 90 0.12 7.35 -11.32
CA PRO A 90 1.13 6.34 -11.66
C PRO A 90 2.31 6.88 -12.47
N ASN A 91 2.21 8.06 -13.08
CA ASN A 91 3.30 8.70 -13.83
C ASN A 91 4.17 9.64 -12.97
N GLU A 92 3.85 9.82 -11.69
CA GLU A 92 4.57 10.71 -10.76
C GLU A 92 5.50 9.98 -9.79
N ILE A 93 5.71 8.67 -9.99
CA ILE A 93 6.55 7.79 -9.15
C ILE A 93 7.93 7.60 -9.76
#